data_AF-A0A9P4VKQ6-F1
#
_entry.id   AF-A0A9P4VKQ6-F1
#
_cell.length_a   1.000
_cell.length_b   1.000
_cell.length_c   1.000
_cell.angle_alpha   90.00
_cell.angle_beta   90.00
_cell.angle_gamma   90.00
#
_symmetry.space_group_name_H-M   'P 1'
#
loop_
_entity.id
_entity.type
_entity.pdbx_description
1 polymer ?
#
loop_
_entity_poly.entity_id
_entity_poly.type
_entity_poly.pdbx_seq_one_letter_code
_entity_poly.pdbx_strand_id
1 'polypeptide(L)'
;MVTMSNIAEQFKALKPGPQRAEALTGIMRDLSNWELRYVKDVICDNQFDFDIVGNLPLELVICIFSYLDTTAPFRYQVVSKQWREVLSSEQLRASSLSKWYSNSDPPLEGEKPEYGRSNYEIQRLKLEHMQRFRLGKPSSQTVIRLPDHLDIHPQLIGTFDFFHDHVAWCLAFQTIYVMNLRTGKAFSVVGAAREQVSLILLTKDLIAFNTHSGYVNTVGPIITLTDWRSLVYAVDLNTREKRHLRLPNPSLCALSGDGRTLAAIIERHMNETHSTILVWNYDTQKSTSFVIQHKESPDVTAKMTEREKSYVIARFPSIHTELTSLLV
;
A
#
# COMPACT_ATOMS: atom_id res chain seq x y z
N MET A 1 25.17 21.96 71.71
CA MET A 1 23.91 22.21 70.96
C MET A 1 24.26 22.30 69.48
N VAL A 2 23.91 21.28 68.70
CA VAL A 2 24.04 21.33 67.23
C VAL A 2 22.73 21.91 66.72
N THR A 3 22.78 23.08 66.07
CA THR A 3 21.62 23.70 65.43
C THR A 3 21.36 23.02 64.08
N MET A 4 20.08 22.87 63.67
CA MET A 4 19.72 22.17 62.41
C MET A 4 20.38 22.77 61.16
N SER A 5 20.69 24.08 61.18
CA SER A 5 21.45 24.76 60.12
C SER A 5 22.86 24.21 59.93
N ASN A 6 23.50 23.71 61.00
CA ASN A 6 24.87 23.21 61.00
C ASN A 6 25.01 21.91 60.18
N ILE A 7 24.04 21.00 60.25
CA ILE A 7 24.09 19.71 59.54
C ILE A 7 23.96 19.90 58.02
N ALA A 8 23.05 20.78 57.58
CA ALA A 8 22.87 21.08 56.15
C ALA A 8 24.10 21.78 55.55
N GLU A 9 24.75 22.68 56.30
CA GLU A 9 25.99 23.34 55.88
C GLU A 9 27.18 22.38 55.81
N GLN A 10 27.32 21.48 56.79
CA GLN A 10 28.34 20.43 56.74
C GLN A 10 28.15 19.50 55.54
N PHE A 11 26.92 19.10 55.23
CA PHE A 11 26.62 18.29 54.05
C PHE A 11 26.89 19.06 52.73
N LYS A 12 26.64 20.37 52.70
CA LYS A 12 26.98 21.24 51.56
C LYS A 12 28.49 21.35 51.34
N ALA A 13 29.28 21.32 52.42
CA ALA A 13 30.73 21.39 52.36
C ALA A 13 31.40 20.10 51.83
N LEU A 14 30.69 18.95 51.84
CA LEU A 14 31.19 17.71 51.25
C LEU A 14 31.30 17.83 49.73
N LYS A 15 32.40 17.32 49.16
CA LYS A 15 32.61 17.29 47.70
C LYS A 15 31.55 16.39 47.02
N PRO A 16 30.99 16.79 45.86
CA PRO A 16 30.16 15.91 45.04
C PRO A 16 30.91 14.63 44.68
N GLY A 17 30.31 13.47 44.96
CA GLY A 17 30.94 12.16 44.72
C GLY A 17 30.62 11.12 45.79
N PRO A 18 31.48 10.10 45.99
CA PRO A 18 31.19 8.95 46.85
C PRO A 18 30.98 9.33 48.33
N GLN A 19 31.70 10.34 48.84
CA GLN A 19 31.54 10.82 50.22
C GLN A 19 30.15 11.40 50.49
N ARG A 20 29.57 12.11 49.52
CA ARG A 20 28.19 12.61 49.63
C ARG A 20 27.16 11.49 49.55
N ALA A 21 27.38 10.49 48.70
CA ALA A 21 26.49 9.34 48.58
C ALA A 21 26.49 8.49 49.86
N GLU A 22 27.66 8.30 50.47
CA GLU A 22 27.81 7.60 51.75
C GLU A 22 27.12 8.36 52.89
N ALA A 23 27.33 9.68 52.99
CA ALA A 23 26.65 10.52 53.97
C ALA A 23 25.12 10.50 53.79
N LEU A 24 24.62 10.60 52.56
CA LEU A 24 23.17 10.46 52.28
C LEU A 24 22.63 9.10 52.67
N THR A 25 23.38 8.03 52.38
CA THR A 25 22.97 6.66 52.72
C THR A 25 22.91 6.46 54.24
N GLY A 26 23.87 7.03 54.97
CA GLY A 26 23.87 7.04 56.44
C GLY A 26 22.64 7.77 56.99
N ILE A 27 22.40 9.00 56.53
CA ILE A 27 21.23 9.79 56.92
C ILE A 27 19.93 9.02 56.65
N MET A 28 19.75 8.47 55.44
CA MET A 28 18.54 7.75 55.05
C MET A 28 18.28 6.47 55.86
N ARG A 29 19.32 5.80 56.38
CA ARG A 29 19.16 4.59 57.21
C ARG A 29 18.64 4.90 58.60
N ASP A 30 18.95 6.08 59.12
CA ASP A 30 18.57 6.50 60.48
C ASP A 30 17.21 7.20 60.54
N LEU A 31 16.60 7.51 59.37
CA LEU A 31 15.27 8.10 59.30
C LEU A 31 14.17 7.09 59.66
N SER A 32 13.17 7.58 60.39
CA SER A 32 11.92 6.84 60.60
C SER A 32 11.09 6.72 59.32
N ASN A 33 10.15 5.78 59.29
CA ASN A 33 9.23 5.59 58.16
C ASN A 33 8.42 6.86 57.81
N TRP A 34 8.11 7.71 58.78
CA TRP A 34 7.41 8.97 58.54
C TRP A 34 8.34 10.01 57.89
N GLU A 35 9.57 10.14 58.38
CA GLU A 35 10.56 11.06 57.80
C GLU A 35 10.96 10.65 56.39
N LEU A 36 11.06 9.35 56.11
CA LEU A 36 11.29 8.83 54.75
C LEU A 36 10.17 9.22 53.78
N ARG A 37 8.91 9.22 54.22
CA ARG A 37 7.79 9.70 53.41
C ARG A 37 7.90 11.20 53.15
N TYR A 38 8.22 11.99 54.18
CA TYR A 38 8.43 13.43 54.05
C TYR A 38 9.57 13.76 53.08
N VAL A 39 10.72 13.07 53.20
CA VAL A 39 11.86 13.26 52.28
C VAL A 39 11.48 12.89 50.84
N LYS A 40 10.71 11.80 50.65
CA LYS A 40 10.18 11.44 49.33
C LYS A 40 9.32 12.55 48.75
N ASP A 41 8.40 13.11 49.53
CA ASP A 41 7.51 14.18 49.08
C ASP A 41 8.31 15.44 48.70
N VAL A 42 9.28 15.85 49.52
CA VAL A 42 10.17 16.99 49.22
C VAL A 42 11.05 16.75 47.98
N ILE A 43 11.51 15.52 47.76
CA ILE A 43 12.28 15.19 46.54
C ILE A 43 11.37 15.22 45.32
N CYS A 44 10.16 14.66 45.41
CA CYS A 44 9.16 14.71 44.35
C CYS A 44 8.73 16.15 44.02
N ASP A 45 8.61 17.03 45.01
CA ASP A 45 8.33 18.45 44.79
C ASP A 45 9.47 19.19 44.07
N ASN A 46 10.71 18.70 44.22
CA ASN A 46 11.89 19.28 43.57
C ASN A 46 12.25 18.62 42.22
N GLN A 47 11.61 17.50 41.86
CA GLN A 47 11.81 16.82 40.57
C GLN A 47 10.56 16.97 39.71
N PHE A 48 10.71 17.57 38.53
CA PHE A 48 9.61 17.70 37.56
C PHE A 48 9.38 16.43 36.73
N ASP A 49 9.93 15.30 37.17
CA ASP A 49 9.87 14.02 36.46
C ASP A 49 8.68 13.22 36.98
N PHE A 50 7.60 13.18 36.19
CA PHE A 50 6.42 12.37 36.47
C PHE A 50 6.37 11.18 35.50
N ASP A 51 6.36 9.95 36.04
CA ASP A 51 6.15 8.76 35.21
C ASP A 51 4.68 8.66 34.81
N ILE A 52 4.37 9.25 33.66
CA ILE A 52 3.05 9.28 33.03
C ILE A 52 2.49 7.87 32.79
N VAL A 53 3.33 6.92 32.35
CA VAL A 53 2.85 5.58 31.98
C VAL A 53 2.64 4.72 33.22
N GLY A 54 3.51 4.86 34.21
CA GLY A 54 3.40 4.11 35.45
C GLY A 54 2.26 4.58 36.37
N ASN A 55 1.97 5.88 36.41
CA ASN A 55 1.06 6.45 37.41
C ASN A 55 -0.33 6.85 36.89
N LEU A 56 -0.54 6.98 35.58
CA LEU A 56 -1.86 7.33 35.06
C LEU A 56 -2.74 6.08 34.86
N PRO A 57 -4.08 6.24 34.95
CA PRO A 57 -5.02 5.22 34.49
C PRO A 57 -4.76 4.83 33.03
N LEU A 58 -5.01 3.56 32.73
CA LEU A 58 -4.72 2.98 31.42
C LEU A 58 -5.39 3.75 30.28
N GLU A 59 -6.60 4.28 30.48
CA GLU A 59 -7.35 5.06 29.50
C GLU A 59 -6.60 6.33 29.09
N LEU A 60 -5.99 7.03 30.05
CA LEU A 60 -5.18 8.22 29.75
C LEU A 60 -3.90 7.84 29.03
N VAL A 61 -3.27 6.73 29.42
CA VAL A 61 -2.10 6.20 28.71
C VAL A 61 -2.47 5.84 27.26
N ILE A 62 -3.61 5.19 27.02
CA ILE A 62 -4.12 4.90 25.67
C ILE A 62 -4.30 6.21 24.89
N CYS A 63 -4.92 7.22 25.50
CA CYS A 63 -5.13 8.51 24.86
C CYS A 63 -3.80 9.17 24.46
N ILE A 64 -2.79 9.14 25.32
CA ILE A 64 -1.44 9.66 25.02
C ILE A 64 -0.79 8.86 23.89
N PHE A 65 -0.82 7.53 23.96
CA PHE A 65 -0.24 6.67 22.92
C PHE A 65 -0.99 6.75 21.58
N SER A 66 -2.25 7.21 21.59
CA SER A 66 -2.99 7.51 20.36
C SER A 66 -2.38 8.67 19.56
N TYR A 67 -1.54 9.51 20.16
CA TYR A 67 -0.78 10.54 19.45
C TYR A 67 0.60 10.08 18.99
N LEU A 68 1.02 8.87 19.36
CA LEU A 68 2.31 8.30 19.02
C LEU A 68 2.21 7.35 17.81
N ASP A 69 3.38 6.98 17.30
CA ASP A 69 3.54 5.94 16.28
C ASP A 69 3.01 4.60 16.79
N THR A 70 2.35 3.81 15.93
CA THR A 70 1.77 2.50 16.26
C THR A 70 2.78 1.52 16.88
N THR A 71 4.08 1.70 16.65
CA THR A 71 5.15 0.88 17.24
C THR A 71 5.52 1.27 18.68
N ALA A 72 5.13 2.47 19.14
CA ALA A 72 5.52 3.00 20.44
C ALA A 72 5.16 2.10 21.63
N PRO A 73 3.95 1.51 21.74
CA PRO A 73 3.60 0.58 22.80
C PRO A 73 4.56 -0.61 22.93
N PHE A 74 5.11 -1.05 21.80
CA PHE A 74 5.99 -2.21 21.76
C PHE A 74 7.43 -1.81 22.03
N ARG A 75 7.87 -0.68 21.47
CA ARG A 75 9.22 -0.16 21.63
C ARG A 75 9.50 0.25 23.07
N TYR A 76 8.55 0.89 23.74
CA TYR A 76 8.78 1.48 25.07
C TYR A 76 8.60 0.51 26.24
N GLN A 77 8.30 -0.76 25.98
CA GLN A 77 8.26 -1.80 27.03
C GLN A 77 9.63 -2.06 27.67
N VAL A 78 10.72 -1.61 27.03
CA VAL A 78 12.08 -1.79 27.56
C VAL A 78 12.45 -0.75 28.63
N VAL A 79 11.61 0.28 28.85
CA VAL A 79 11.90 1.40 29.76
C VAL A 79 11.92 0.93 31.23
N SER A 80 10.88 0.22 31.67
CA SER A 80 10.78 -0.33 33.03
C SER A 80 9.83 -1.53 33.07
N LYS A 81 9.85 -2.30 34.17
CA LYS A 81 8.90 -3.42 34.36
C LYS A 81 7.44 -2.94 34.37
N GLN A 82 7.19 -1.81 35.02
CA GLN A 82 5.87 -1.20 35.10
C GLN A 82 5.39 -0.70 33.72
N TRP A 83 6.27 -0.06 32.94
CA TRP A 83 5.96 0.29 31.56
C TRP A 83 5.67 -0.93 30.72
N ARG A 84 6.45 -2.00 30.86
CA ARG A 84 6.18 -3.26 30.17
C ARG A 84 4.79 -3.79 30.50
N GLU A 85 4.39 -3.81 31.77
CA GLU A 85 3.08 -4.29 32.20
C GLU A 85 1.94 -3.45 31.59
N VAL A 86 1.99 -2.12 31.73
CA VAL A 86 0.97 -1.20 31.20
C VAL A 86 0.89 -1.25 29.68
N LEU A 87 2.03 -1.20 28.99
CA LEU A 87 2.09 -1.17 27.52
C LEU A 87 1.90 -2.55 26.88
N SER A 88 1.96 -3.63 27.65
CA SER A 88 1.58 -4.98 27.18
C SER A 88 0.07 -5.22 27.26
N SER A 89 -0.69 -4.31 27.87
CA SER A 89 -2.14 -4.40 27.93
C SER A 89 -2.74 -4.54 26.52
N GLU A 90 -3.74 -5.41 26.42
CA GLU A 90 -4.38 -5.71 25.14
C GLU A 90 -5.08 -4.47 24.56
N GLN A 91 -5.75 -3.70 25.41
CA GLN A 91 -6.51 -2.50 25.04
C GLN A 91 -5.62 -1.45 24.37
N LEU A 92 -4.42 -1.21 24.93
CA LEU A 92 -3.49 -0.21 24.40
C LEU A 92 -2.87 -0.65 23.08
N ARG A 93 -2.48 -1.92 22.96
CA ARG A 93 -1.93 -2.47 21.71
C ARG A 93 -2.99 -2.55 20.61
N ALA A 94 -4.21 -2.97 20.95
CA ALA A 94 -5.34 -2.99 20.02
C ALA A 94 -5.67 -1.59 19.51
N SER A 95 -5.79 -0.60 20.41
CA SER A 95 -6.04 0.79 20.04
C SER A 95 -4.92 1.40 19.17
N SER A 96 -3.67 1.01 19.40
CA SER A 96 -2.56 1.49 18.58
C SER A 96 -2.57 0.87 17.18
N LEU A 97 -2.91 -0.42 17.07
CA LEU A 97 -2.99 -1.16 15.82
C LEU A 97 -4.26 -0.84 15.01
N SER A 98 -5.34 -0.36 15.64
CA SER A 98 -6.61 -0.08 14.97
C SER A 98 -6.52 1.03 13.92
N LYS A 99 -5.44 1.83 13.94
CA LYS A 99 -5.12 2.81 12.89
C LYS A 99 -4.72 2.17 11.55
N TRP A 100 -4.21 0.93 11.60
CA TRP A 100 -3.72 0.19 10.43
C TRP A 100 -4.60 -1.01 10.08
N TYR A 101 -5.28 -1.58 11.06
CA TYR A 101 -6.12 -2.75 10.90
C TYR A 101 -7.52 -2.48 11.43
N SER A 102 -8.53 -2.62 10.58
CA SER A 102 -9.94 -2.65 10.95
C SER A 102 -10.36 -4.05 11.39
N ASN A 103 -11.45 -4.13 12.16
CA ASN A 103 -12.12 -5.40 12.47
C ASN A 103 -12.76 -6.05 11.23
N SER A 104 -12.95 -5.27 10.16
CA SER A 104 -13.46 -5.75 8.87
C SER A 104 -12.36 -6.31 7.96
N ASP A 105 -11.08 -6.11 8.31
CA ASP A 105 -9.99 -6.57 7.46
C ASP A 105 -9.89 -8.09 7.49
N PRO A 106 -9.57 -8.73 6.36
CA PRO A 106 -9.34 -10.16 6.35
C PRO A 106 -8.17 -10.50 7.30
N PRO A 107 -8.26 -11.62 8.05
CA PRO A 107 -7.22 -12.03 8.97
C PRO A 107 -5.89 -12.27 8.22
N LEU A 108 -4.78 -11.82 8.80
CA LEU A 108 -3.46 -12.09 8.23
C LEU A 108 -3.15 -13.58 8.24
N GLU A 109 -2.23 -13.99 7.36
CA GLU A 109 -1.69 -15.34 7.39
C GLU A 109 -1.00 -15.60 8.74
N GLY A 110 -1.50 -16.59 9.48
CA GLY A 110 -1.09 -16.86 10.86
C GLY A 110 -2.07 -16.36 11.94
N GLU A 111 -3.11 -15.60 11.60
CA GLU A 111 -4.22 -15.26 12.52
C GLU A 111 -5.36 -16.28 12.48
N LYS A 112 -5.30 -17.25 11.55
CA LYS A 112 -6.35 -18.26 11.40
C LYS A 112 -6.54 -19.01 12.74
N PRO A 113 -7.79 -19.32 13.13
CA PRO A 113 -8.10 -19.99 14.40
C PRO A 113 -7.34 -21.30 14.61
N GLU A 114 -7.02 -21.98 13.50
CA GLU A 114 -6.26 -23.23 13.43
C GLU A 114 -4.89 -23.16 14.12
N TYR A 115 -4.28 -21.97 14.22
CA TYR A 115 -2.97 -21.79 14.84
C TYR A 115 -3.01 -21.62 16.36
N GLY A 116 -4.19 -21.51 16.98
CA GLY A 116 -4.35 -21.44 18.44
C GLY A 116 -3.61 -20.27 19.11
N ARG A 117 -3.34 -19.19 18.37
CA ARG A 117 -2.53 -18.07 18.85
C ARG A 117 -3.27 -17.22 19.88
N SER A 118 -2.53 -16.76 20.88
CA SER A 118 -3.01 -15.75 21.82
C SER A 118 -3.23 -14.40 21.12
N ASN A 119 -4.10 -13.55 21.68
CA ASN A 119 -4.30 -12.17 21.21
C ASN A 119 -2.99 -11.39 21.17
N TYR A 120 -2.06 -11.67 22.09
CA TYR A 120 -0.74 -11.08 22.09
C TYR A 120 0.05 -11.41 20.81
N GLU A 121 0.06 -12.68 20.40
CA GLU A 121 0.79 -13.14 19.21
C GLU A 121 0.17 -12.60 17.92
N ILE A 122 -1.15 -12.48 17.87
CA ILE A 122 -1.87 -11.84 16.75
C ILE A 122 -1.46 -10.37 16.64
N GLN A 123 -1.49 -9.62 17.74
CA GLN A 123 -1.09 -8.21 17.76
C GLN A 123 0.39 -8.04 17.38
N ARG A 124 1.26 -8.95 17.81
CA ARG A 124 2.67 -8.97 17.41
C ARG A 124 2.83 -9.24 15.92
N LEU A 125 2.09 -10.20 15.35
CA LEU A 125 2.10 -10.48 13.91
C LEU A 125 1.70 -9.24 13.10
N LYS A 126 0.61 -8.56 13.50
CA LYS A 126 0.13 -7.32 12.87
C LYS A 126 1.18 -6.20 12.92
N LEU A 127 1.87 -6.05 14.04
CA LEU A 127 2.96 -5.10 14.19
C LEU A 127 4.12 -5.43 13.23
N GLU A 128 4.56 -6.69 13.20
CA GLU A 128 5.66 -7.12 12.34
C GLU A 128 5.31 -6.93 10.86
N HIS A 129 4.08 -7.26 10.47
CA HIS A 129 3.58 -7.02 9.11
C HIS A 129 3.62 -5.52 8.74
N MET A 130 3.12 -4.65 9.62
CA MET A 130 3.17 -3.20 9.42
C MET A 130 4.62 -2.69 9.31
N GLN A 131 5.53 -3.18 10.16
CA GLN A 131 6.94 -2.78 10.12
C GLN A 131 7.61 -3.23 8.81
N ARG A 132 7.35 -4.46 8.37
CA ARG A 132 7.84 -4.99 7.08
C ARG A 132 7.39 -4.11 5.93
N PHE A 133 6.11 -3.72 5.91
CA PHE A 133 5.56 -2.83 4.90
C PHE A 133 6.27 -1.46 4.91
N ARG A 134 6.40 -0.80 6.07
CA ARG A 134 7.04 0.52 6.18
C ARG A 134 8.52 0.52 5.81
N LEU A 135 9.23 -0.57 6.11
CA LEU A 135 10.65 -0.69 5.86
C LEU A 135 10.98 -1.28 4.49
N GLY A 136 9.98 -1.65 3.68
CA GLY A 136 10.21 -2.33 2.41
C GLY A 136 10.93 -3.68 2.57
N LYS A 137 10.70 -4.38 3.70
CA LYS A 137 11.30 -5.68 4.01
C LYS A 137 10.26 -6.79 3.85
N PRO A 138 10.07 -7.35 2.64
CA PRO A 138 9.03 -8.34 2.40
C PRO A 138 9.25 -9.59 3.25
N SER A 139 8.16 -10.26 3.63
CA SER A 139 8.22 -11.56 4.33
C SER A 139 8.74 -12.68 3.44
N SER A 140 8.43 -12.59 2.14
CA SER A 140 8.81 -13.55 1.10
C SER A 140 9.05 -12.82 -0.20
N GLN A 141 10.01 -13.31 -0.98
CA GLN A 141 10.28 -12.83 -2.32
C GLN A 141 10.18 -14.01 -3.28
N THR A 142 9.35 -13.88 -4.31
CA THR A 142 9.24 -14.86 -5.39
C THR A 142 9.68 -14.20 -6.68
N VAL A 143 10.60 -14.86 -7.39
CA VAL A 143 11.08 -14.43 -8.70
C VAL A 143 10.45 -15.33 -9.75
N ILE A 144 9.59 -14.77 -10.58
CA ILE A 144 9.00 -15.48 -11.72
C ILE A 144 10.01 -15.39 -12.87
N ARG A 145 10.64 -16.52 -13.19
CA ARG A 145 11.55 -16.61 -14.35
C ARG A 145 10.72 -16.79 -15.61
N LEU A 146 10.94 -15.92 -16.59
CA LEU A 146 10.44 -16.12 -17.93
C LEU A 146 11.26 -17.24 -18.60
N PRO A 147 10.66 -18.05 -19.49
CA PRO A 147 11.40 -19.15 -20.10
C PRO A 147 12.62 -18.68 -20.90
N ASP A 148 13.75 -19.36 -20.73
CA ASP A 148 15.07 -18.95 -21.26
C ASP A 148 15.15 -18.86 -22.80
N HIS A 149 14.26 -19.55 -23.51
CA HIS A 149 14.21 -19.53 -24.99
C HIS A 149 13.60 -18.24 -25.56
N LEU A 150 13.05 -17.41 -24.68
CA LEU A 150 12.54 -16.12 -25.05
C LEU A 150 13.70 -15.16 -24.80
N ASP A 151 14.53 -14.94 -25.83
CA ASP A 151 15.52 -13.85 -25.93
C ASP A 151 14.76 -12.51 -25.92
N ILE A 152 14.08 -12.23 -24.82
CA ILE A 152 13.23 -11.07 -24.62
C ILE A 152 14.21 -9.98 -24.28
N HIS A 153 14.57 -9.18 -25.28
CA HIS A 153 15.13 -7.88 -25.03
C HIS A 153 14.24 -7.17 -23.98
N PRO A 154 14.78 -6.60 -22.89
CA PRO A 154 13.99 -6.04 -21.79
C PRO A 154 12.91 -5.02 -22.21
N GLN A 155 13.03 -4.48 -23.43
CA GLN A 155 12.06 -3.58 -24.06
C GLN A 155 10.83 -4.28 -24.68
N LEU A 156 10.76 -5.62 -24.65
CA LEU A 156 9.68 -6.43 -25.26
C LEU A 156 8.62 -6.91 -24.25
N ILE A 157 8.76 -6.55 -22.97
CA ILE A 157 7.63 -6.66 -22.01
C ILE A 157 6.72 -5.47 -22.30
N GLY A 158 5.71 -5.70 -23.15
CA GLY A 158 4.86 -4.64 -23.67
C GLY A 158 3.97 -4.02 -22.61
N THR A 159 3.23 -4.86 -21.89
CA THR A 159 2.28 -4.44 -20.84
C THR A 159 2.14 -5.51 -19.77
N PHE A 160 1.80 -5.08 -18.56
CA PHE A 160 1.40 -5.96 -17.46
C PHE A 160 0.32 -5.26 -16.63
N ASP A 161 -0.45 -6.06 -15.90
CA ASP A 161 -1.39 -5.57 -14.90
C ASP A 161 -1.44 -6.50 -13.70
N PHE A 162 -1.94 -6.00 -12.57
CA PHE A 162 -2.02 -6.71 -11.30
C PHE A 162 -3.32 -6.41 -10.58
N PHE A 163 -4.07 -7.45 -10.23
CA PHE A 163 -5.31 -7.34 -9.48
C PHE A 163 -5.44 -8.48 -8.45
N HIS A 164 -5.57 -8.11 -7.17
CA HIS A 164 -5.58 -9.02 -6.03
C HIS A 164 -4.43 -10.04 -6.05
N ASP A 165 -4.71 -11.32 -6.30
CA ASP A 165 -3.72 -12.40 -6.33
C ASP A 165 -3.25 -12.71 -7.76
N HIS A 166 -3.74 -12.01 -8.79
CA HIS A 166 -3.42 -12.28 -10.18
C HIS A 166 -2.48 -11.23 -10.74
N VAL A 167 -1.46 -11.69 -11.45
CA VAL A 167 -0.62 -10.86 -12.30
C VAL A 167 -0.75 -11.34 -13.73
N ALA A 168 -0.88 -10.42 -14.67
CA ALA A 168 -0.91 -10.70 -16.09
C ALA A 168 0.16 -9.90 -16.80
N TRP A 169 0.83 -10.51 -17.77
CA TRP A 169 1.84 -9.83 -18.56
C TRP A 169 1.84 -10.36 -19.99
N CYS A 170 2.14 -9.47 -20.94
CA CYS A 170 2.29 -9.84 -22.32
C CYS A 170 3.74 -10.18 -22.66
N LEU A 171 3.94 -11.24 -23.40
CA LEU A 171 5.22 -11.61 -23.97
C LEU A 171 5.19 -11.53 -25.50
N ALA A 172 6.21 -10.88 -26.07
CA ALA A 172 6.37 -10.68 -27.51
C ALA A 172 5.10 -10.10 -28.17
N PHE A 173 4.34 -9.31 -27.43
CA PHE A 173 3.07 -8.69 -27.84
C PHE A 173 2.01 -9.67 -28.36
N GLN A 174 2.05 -10.97 -28.06
CA GLN A 174 1.09 -11.93 -28.63
C GLN A 174 0.44 -12.83 -27.58
N THR A 175 1.26 -13.31 -26.65
CA THR A 175 0.81 -14.27 -25.63
C THR A 175 0.73 -13.56 -24.29
N ILE A 176 -0.44 -13.62 -23.68
CA ILE A 176 -0.66 -13.09 -22.34
C ILE A 176 -0.55 -14.24 -21.38
N TYR A 177 0.32 -14.11 -20.40
CA TYR A 177 0.44 -15.03 -19.29
C TYR A 177 -0.27 -14.46 -18.09
N VAL A 178 -1.01 -15.30 -17.39
CA VAL A 178 -1.70 -14.93 -16.17
C VAL A 178 -1.30 -15.92 -15.11
N MET A 179 -0.82 -15.42 -13.97
CA MET A 179 -0.40 -16.22 -12.83
C MET A 179 -1.15 -15.78 -11.60
N ASN A 180 -1.70 -16.74 -10.87
CA ASN A 180 -2.16 -16.52 -9.51
C ASN A 180 -0.96 -16.65 -8.56
N LEU A 181 -0.52 -15.55 -7.97
CA LEU A 181 0.65 -15.46 -7.10
C LEU A 181 0.54 -16.31 -5.83
N ARG A 182 -0.68 -16.57 -5.35
CA ARG A 182 -0.93 -17.38 -4.14
C ARG A 182 -0.80 -18.87 -4.41
N THR A 183 -1.39 -19.34 -5.51
CA THR A 183 -1.43 -20.77 -5.85
C THR A 183 -0.29 -21.21 -6.77
N GLY A 184 0.42 -20.26 -7.39
CA GLY A 184 1.43 -20.52 -8.42
C GLY A 184 0.86 -21.04 -9.74
N LYS A 185 -0.47 -21.24 -9.83
CA LYS A 185 -1.12 -21.70 -11.07
C LYS A 185 -1.03 -20.59 -12.12
N ALA A 186 -0.60 -20.97 -13.31
CA ALA A 186 -0.52 -20.08 -14.45
C ALA A 186 -1.25 -20.67 -15.65
N PHE A 187 -1.71 -19.80 -16.53
CA PHE A 187 -2.23 -20.16 -17.84
C PHE A 187 -1.88 -19.06 -18.83
N SER A 188 -1.98 -19.36 -20.12
CA SER A 188 -1.78 -18.38 -21.17
C SER A 188 -3.04 -18.19 -22.01
N VAL A 189 -3.15 -17.00 -22.59
CA VAL A 189 -4.24 -16.59 -23.46
C VAL A 189 -3.65 -15.95 -24.71
N VAL A 190 -4.26 -16.23 -25.85
CA VAL A 190 -3.93 -15.62 -27.13
C VAL A 190 -5.21 -15.07 -27.79
N GLY A 191 -5.03 -14.05 -28.63
CA GLY A 191 -6.06 -13.54 -29.54
C GLY A 191 -6.56 -14.61 -30.53
N ALA A 192 -7.50 -14.26 -31.40
CA ALA A 192 -7.98 -15.19 -32.43
C ALA A 192 -6.97 -15.41 -33.56
N ALA A 193 -6.18 -14.38 -33.87
CA ALA A 193 -5.10 -14.43 -34.84
C ALA A 193 -3.76 -14.01 -34.18
N ARG A 194 -2.67 -13.99 -34.96
CA ARG A 194 -1.34 -13.47 -34.54
C ARG A 194 -1.38 -11.94 -34.35
N GLU A 195 -2.37 -11.46 -33.61
CA GLU A 195 -2.65 -10.06 -33.32
C GLU A 195 -1.67 -9.55 -32.27
N GLN A 196 -1.36 -8.26 -32.32
CA GLN A 196 -0.49 -7.63 -31.33
C GLN A 196 -1.32 -7.11 -30.17
N VAL A 197 -0.99 -7.53 -28.95
CA VAL A 197 -1.56 -7.07 -27.69
C VAL A 197 -0.94 -5.74 -27.31
N SER A 198 -1.76 -4.71 -27.12
CA SER A 198 -1.33 -3.37 -26.75
C SER A 198 -1.63 -3.01 -25.30
N LEU A 199 -2.74 -3.51 -24.75
CA LEU A 199 -3.21 -3.21 -23.38
C LEU A 199 -3.69 -4.48 -22.70
N ILE A 200 -3.43 -4.58 -21.40
CA ILE A 200 -3.94 -5.62 -20.51
C ILE A 200 -4.63 -4.93 -19.34
N LEU A 201 -5.76 -5.50 -18.93
CA LEU A 201 -6.49 -5.13 -17.72
C LEU A 201 -6.89 -6.41 -16.99
N LEU A 202 -6.62 -6.47 -15.69
CA LEU A 202 -7.14 -7.46 -14.78
C LEU A 202 -8.25 -6.85 -13.92
N THR A 203 -9.31 -7.62 -13.77
CA THR A 203 -10.39 -7.34 -12.82
C THR A 203 -10.51 -8.53 -11.87
N LYS A 204 -11.51 -8.51 -10.99
CA LYS A 204 -11.79 -9.62 -10.07
C LYS A 204 -12.07 -10.93 -10.82
N ASP A 205 -12.80 -10.85 -11.93
CA ASP A 205 -13.36 -12.03 -12.59
C ASP A 205 -12.83 -12.22 -14.03
N LEU A 206 -12.29 -11.18 -14.64
CA LEU A 206 -11.87 -11.17 -16.03
C LEU A 206 -10.42 -10.72 -16.21
N ILE A 207 -9.76 -11.29 -17.21
CA ILE A 207 -8.67 -10.61 -17.91
C ILE A 207 -9.20 -10.03 -19.21
N ALA A 208 -9.01 -8.74 -19.41
CA ALA A 208 -9.29 -8.06 -20.65
C ALA A 208 -7.99 -7.63 -21.32
N PHE A 209 -7.98 -7.64 -22.64
CA PHE A 209 -6.84 -7.15 -23.39
C PHE A 209 -7.26 -6.65 -24.75
N ASN A 210 -6.55 -5.63 -25.21
CA ASN A 210 -6.76 -5.09 -26.54
C ASN A 210 -5.76 -5.70 -27.51
N THR A 211 -6.25 -6.09 -28.67
CA THR A 211 -5.40 -6.48 -29.78
C THR A 211 -5.63 -5.60 -31.00
N HIS A 212 -4.57 -5.44 -31.78
CA HIS A 212 -4.62 -4.82 -33.08
C HIS A 212 -4.26 -5.86 -34.15
N SER A 213 -5.11 -5.97 -35.17
CA SER A 213 -4.77 -6.69 -36.40
C SER A 213 -4.37 -5.68 -37.47
N GLY A 214 -3.16 -5.80 -38.00
CA GLY A 214 -2.70 -5.01 -39.14
C GLY A 214 -1.25 -5.35 -39.48
N TYR A 215 -0.92 -5.37 -40.76
CA TYR A 215 0.47 -5.42 -41.20
C TYR A 215 1.07 -4.03 -41.01
N VAL A 216 2.15 -3.94 -40.24
CA VAL A 216 3.04 -2.78 -40.35
C VAL A 216 3.80 -2.96 -41.67
N ASN A 217 3.22 -2.48 -42.76
CA ASN A 217 3.94 -2.36 -44.01
C ASN A 217 4.86 -1.14 -43.89
N THR A 218 6.10 -1.36 -43.47
CA THR A 218 7.16 -0.36 -43.64
C THR A 218 7.51 -0.28 -45.12
N VAL A 219 6.81 0.58 -45.87
CA VAL A 219 7.22 1.00 -47.21
C VAL A 219 7.85 2.39 -47.06
N GLY A 220 9.17 2.42 -46.80
CA GLY A 220 9.91 3.66 -46.55
C GLY A 220 9.67 4.27 -45.14
N PRO A 221 9.97 5.57 -44.93
CA PRO A 221 9.81 6.23 -43.63
C PRO A 221 8.36 6.52 -43.24
N ILE A 222 7.39 6.14 -44.08
CA ILE A 222 5.97 6.41 -43.87
C ILE A 222 5.28 5.08 -43.54
N ILE A 223 4.94 4.90 -42.26
CA ILE A 223 4.11 3.79 -41.82
C ILE A 223 2.67 4.10 -42.24
N THR A 224 2.22 3.51 -43.35
CA THR A 224 0.82 3.59 -43.78
C THR A 224 0.05 2.43 -43.15
N LEU A 225 -0.73 2.74 -42.13
CA LEU A 225 -1.59 1.79 -41.43
C LEU A 225 -2.90 1.62 -42.19
N THR A 226 -3.03 0.57 -43.00
CA THR A 226 -4.28 0.23 -43.70
C THR A 226 -4.99 -0.94 -43.00
N ASP A 227 -6.27 -0.73 -42.66
CA ASP A 227 -7.18 -1.68 -41.98
C ASP A 227 -6.80 -2.09 -40.53
N TRP A 228 -6.49 -1.10 -39.68
CA TRP A 228 -6.37 -1.33 -38.24
C TRP A 228 -7.73 -1.65 -37.62
N ARG A 229 -7.90 -2.87 -37.15
CA ARG A 229 -9.05 -3.29 -36.34
C ARG A 229 -8.58 -3.50 -34.92
N SER A 230 -9.29 -2.87 -33.98
CA SER A 230 -9.06 -3.07 -32.56
C SER A 230 -10.16 -3.95 -31.98
N LEU A 231 -9.74 -5.05 -31.37
CA LEU A 231 -10.60 -6.00 -30.68
C LEU A 231 -10.25 -5.98 -29.21
N VAL A 232 -11.26 -5.86 -28.35
CA VAL A 232 -11.10 -6.10 -26.92
C VAL A 232 -11.55 -7.51 -26.64
N TYR A 233 -10.64 -8.37 -26.22
CA TYR A 233 -10.98 -9.68 -25.69
C TYR A 233 -11.17 -9.59 -24.18
N ALA A 234 -12.07 -10.42 -23.67
CA ALA A 234 -12.18 -10.68 -22.25
C ALA A 234 -12.25 -12.19 -22.02
N VAL A 235 -11.51 -12.67 -21.04
CA VAL A 235 -11.46 -14.07 -20.66
C VAL A 235 -11.79 -14.21 -19.19
N ASP A 236 -12.72 -15.10 -18.89
CA ASP A 236 -13.10 -15.43 -17.53
C ASP A 236 -11.95 -16.14 -16.81
N LEU A 237 -11.57 -15.62 -15.63
CA LEU A 237 -10.46 -16.14 -14.84
C LEU A 237 -10.76 -17.52 -14.21
N ASN A 238 -12.02 -17.95 -14.19
CA ASN A 238 -12.44 -19.25 -13.66
C ASN A 238 -12.72 -20.23 -14.80
N THR A 239 -13.59 -19.86 -15.74
CA THR A 239 -14.08 -20.77 -16.80
C THR A 239 -13.17 -20.83 -18.02
N ARG A 240 -12.27 -19.85 -18.19
CA ARG A 240 -11.45 -19.64 -19.40
C ARG A 240 -12.29 -19.34 -20.65
N GLU A 241 -13.57 -19.05 -20.51
CA GLU A 241 -14.42 -18.66 -21.62
C GLU A 241 -13.95 -17.30 -22.17
N LYS A 242 -13.71 -17.25 -23.48
CA LYS A 242 -13.24 -16.06 -24.18
C LYS A 242 -14.38 -15.41 -24.96
N ARG A 243 -14.56 -14.11 -24.76
CA ARG A 243 -15.48 -13.26 -25.51
C ARG A 243 -14.74 -12.07 -26.09
N HIS A 244 -15.34 -11.40 -27.06
CA HIS A 244 -14.70 -10.24 -27.69
C HIS A 244 -15.72 -9.17 -28.06
N LEU A 245 -15.25 -7.93 -28.03
CA LEU A 245 -15.97 -6.75 -28.45
C LEU A 245 -15.17 -6.07 -29.55
N ARG A 246 -15.83 -5.84 -30.69
CA ARG A 246 -15.24 -5.04 -31.76
C ARG A 246 -15.45 -3.57 -31.47
N LEU A 247 -14.36 -2.81 -31.40
CA LEU A 247 -14.44 -1.36 -31.21
C LEU A 247 -14.80 -0.66 -32.53
N PRO A 248 -15.57 0.43 -32.48
CA PRO A 248 -15.92 1.22 -33.67
C PRO A 248 -14.72 1.95 -34.28
N ASN A 249 -13.66 2.22 -33.50
CA ASN A 249 -12.44 2.87 -33.94
C ASN A 249 -11.22 2.15 -33.32
N PRO A 250 -10.12 1.96 -34.06
CA PRO A 250 -8.91 1.32 -33.54
C PRO A 250 -8.16 2.09 -32.45
N SER A 251 -8.41 3.38 -32.28
CA SER A 251 -7.74 4.26 -31.33
C SER A 251 -8.29 4.10 -29.91
N LEU A 252 -7.98 2.96 -29.30
CA LEU A 252 -8.21 2.73 -27.88
C LEU A 252 -7.13 3.44 -27.06
N CYS A 253 -7.52 4.37 -26.21
CA CYS A 253 -6.58 5.15 -25.39
C CYS A 253 -6.43 4.57 -23.98
N ALA A 254 -7.53 4.08 -23.41
CA ALA A 254 -7.52 3.48 -22.08
C ALA A 254 -8.56 2.37 -21.95
N LEU A 255 -8.27 1.41 -21.07
CA LEU A 255 -9.15 0.31 -20.71
C LEU A 255 -9.22 0.25 -19.18
N SER A 256 -10.43 0.16 -18.63
CA SER A 256 -10.70 0.02 -17.19
C SER A 256 -11.86 -0.95 -16.98
N GLY A 257 -12.09 -1.40 -15.76
CA GLY A 257 -13.16 -2.35 -15.49
C GLY A 257 -13.34 -2.65 -14.01
N ASP A 258 -14.54 -3.10 -13.68
CA ASP A 258 -14.91 -3.59 -12.36
C ASP A 258 -15.76 -4.86 -12.50
N GLY A 259 -15.37 -5.90 -11.76
CA GLY A 259 -15.96 -7.23 -11.83
C GLY A 259 -16.05 -7.77 -13.26
N ARG A 260 -17.27 -7.76 -13.83
CA ARG A 260 -17.60 -8.30 -15.16
C ARG A 260 -17.99 -7.23 -16.18
N THR A 261 -17.72 -5.97 -15.87
CA THR A 261 -17.99 -4.82 -16.74
C THR A 261 -16.69 -4.12 -17.09
N LEU A 262 -16.50 -3.84 -18.38
CA LEU A 262 -15.34 -3.16 -18.92
C LEU A 262 -15.74 -1.80 -19.47
N ALA A 263 -14.87 -0.81 -19.32
CA ALA A 263 -14.99 0.51 -19.92
C ALA A 263 -13.76 0.79 -20.79
N ALA A 264 -13.99 1.24 -22.02
CA ALA A 264 -12.96 1.60 -22.99
C ALA A 264 -13.12 3.07 -23.37
N ILE A 265 -12.03 3.84 -23.34
CA ILE A 265 -11.98 5.19 -23.88
C ILE A 265 -11.45 5.13 -25.30
N ILE A 266 -12.27 5.60 -26.24
CA ILE A 266 -11.97 5.61 -27.66
C ILE A 266 -11.86 7.07 -28.11
N GLU A 267 -10.70 7.45 -28.63
CA GLU A 267 -10.50 8.78 -29.24
C GLU A 267 -10.59 8.67 -30.75
N ARG A 268 -11.31 9.60 -31.38
CA ARG A 268 -11.52 9.53 -32.82
C ARG A 268 -10.34 10.09 -33.62
N HIS A 269 -9.64 11.11 -33.10
CA HIS A 269 -8.41 11.68 -33.64
C HIS A 269 -7.73 12.60 -32.60
N MET A 270 -6.41 12.83 -32.73
CA MET A 270 -5.63 13.70 -31.82
C MET A 270 -6.13 15.16 -31.70
N ASN A 271 -7.01 15.60 -32.60
CA ASN A 271 -7.52 16.98 -32.63
C ASN A 271 -9.00 17.09 -32.23
N GLU A 272 -9.64 15.99 -31.83
CA GLU A 272 -11.05 16.02 -31.45
C GLU A 272 -11.19 16.37 -29.97
N THR A 273 -12.07 17.31 -29.66
CA THR A 273 -12.38 17.75 -28.30
C THR A 273 -13.31 16.79 -27.55
N HIS A 274 -13.52 15.58 -28.06
CA HIS A 274 -14.40 14.61 -27.44
C HIS A 274 -13.83 13.20 -27.45
N SER A 275 -14.05 12.48 -26.36
CA SER A 275 -13.78 11.05 -26.24
C SER A 275 -15.09 10.29 -26.11
N THR A 276 -15.18 9.12 -26.75
CA THR A 276 -16.31 8.21 -26.56
C THR A 276 -15.93 7.18 -25.51
N ILE A 277 -16.72 7.08 -24.45
CA ILE A 277 -16.62 5.98 -23.49
C ILE A 277 -17.57 4.87 -23.92
N LEU A 278 -17.04 3.67 -24.06
CA LEU A 278 -17.80 2.46 -24.34
C LEU A 278 -17.76 1.56 -23.10
N VAL A 279 -18.92 1.32 -22.50
CA VAL A 279 -19.09 0.38 -21.40
C VAL A 279 -19.67 -0.92 -21.96
N TRP A 280 -19.09 -2.05 -21.60
CA TRP A 280 -19.47 -3.36 -22.09
C TRP A 280 -19.53 -4.37 -20.94
N ASN A 281 -20.64 -5.09 -20.88
CA ASN A 281 -20.86 -6.12 -19.88
C ASN A 281 -20.57 -7.50 -20.46
N TYR A 282 -19.69 -8.26 -19.80
CA TYR A 282 -19.22 -9.56 -20.28
C TYR A 282 -20.34 -10.60 -20.37
N ASP A 283 -21.26 -10.67 -19.41
CA ASP A 283 -22.26 -11.73 -19.40
C ASP A 283 -23.34 -11.51 -20.46
N THR A 284 -23.85 -10.27 -20.54
CA THR A 284 -24.93 -9.91 -21.45
C THR A 284 -24.45 -9.60 -22.87
N GLN A 285 -23.14 -9.36 -23.05
CA GLN A 285 -22.53 -8.89 -24.29
C GLN A 285 -23.10 -7.57 -24.80
N LYS A 286 -23.86 -6.84 -23.97
CA LYS A 286 -24.43 -5.54 -24.31
C LYS A 286 -23.40 -4.44 -24.07
N SER A 287 -23.39 -3.46 -24.96
CA SER A 287 -22.59 -2.25 -24.81
C SER A 287 -23.47 -1.01 -24.79
N THR A 288 -23.02 -0.01 -24.03
CA THR A 288 -23.58 1.34 -23.97
C THR A 288 -22.45 2.32 -24.18
N SER A 289 -22.71 3.42 -24.87
CA SER A 289 -21.70 4.46 -25.06
C SER A 289 -22.25 5.84 -24.74
N PHE A 290 -21.35 6.70 -24.30
CA PHE A 290 -21.61 8.12 -24.11
C PHE A 290 -20.36 8.92 -24.47
N VAL A 291 -20.54 10.20 -24.76
CA VAL A 291 -19.48 11.09 -25.22
C VAL A 291 -19.15 12.07 -24.11
N ILE A 292 -17.86 12.21 -23.81
CA ILE A 292 -17.34 13.26 -22.92
C ILE A 292 -16.70 14.34 -23.79
N GLN A 293 -17.12 15.58 -23.56
CA GLN A 293 -16.47 16.74 -24.13
C GLN A 293 -15.33 17.18 -23.21
N HIS A 294 -14.11 17.22 -23.74
CA HIS A 294 -13.00 17.86 -23.07
C HIS A 294 -13.24 19.37 -23.12
N LYS A 295 -13.31 20.02 -21.95
CA LYS A 295 -13.23 21.47 -21.92
C LYS A 295 -11.92 21.85 -22.59
N GLU A 296 -11.99 22.62 -23.68
CA GLU A 296 -10.79 23.19 -24.30
C GLU A 296 -9.98 23.85 -23.18
N SER A 297 -8.81 23.29 -22.87
CA SER A 297 -7.86 23.99 -22.03
C SER A 297 -7.32 25.12 -22.90
N PRO A 298 -7.64 26.39 -22.61
CA PRO A 298 -6.99 27.47 -23.32
C PRO A 298 -5.50 27.36 -23.01
N ASP A 299 -4.66 27.37 -24.05
CA ASP A 299 -3.22 27.63 -24.01
C ASP A 299 -2.17 26.53 -23.75
N VAL A 300 -2.49 25.23 -23.61
CA VAL A 300 -1.41 24.22 -23.37
C VAL A 300 -0.71 23.75 -24.65
N THR A 301 -1.43 23.68 -25.79
CA THR A 301 -0.87 23.16 -27.05
C THR A 301 -0.01 24.16 -27.83
N ALA A 302 -0.08 25.46 -27.51
CA ALA A 302 0.72 26.50 -28.19
C ALA A 302 2.21 26.50 -27.78
N LYS A 303 2.61 25.75 -26.74
CA LYS A 303 3.99 25.73 -26.22
C LYS A 303 4.68 24.36 -26.16
N MET A 304 4.00 23.26 -26.48
CA MET A 304 4.62 21.93 -26.43
C MET A 304 5.35 21.59 -27.74
N THR A 305 6.64 21.30 -27.62
CA THR A 305 7.47 20.80 -28.73
C THR A 305 7.04 19.40 -29.17
N GLU A 306 7.28 19.01 -30.43
CA GLU A 306 6.89 17.68 -30.95
C GLU A 306 7.45 16.50 -30.13
N ARG A 307 8.59 16.73 -29.47
CA ARG A 307 9.24 15.76 -28.59
C ARG A 307 8.50 15.58 -27.26
N GLU A 308 7.78 16.59 -26.79
CA GLU A 308 6.96 16.52 -25.57
C GLU A 308 5.61 15.86 -25.85
N LYS A 309 5.06 16.03 -27.04
CA LYS A 309 3.82 15.35 -27.48
C LYS A 309 3.96 13.81 -27.50
N SER A 310 5.16 13.31 -27.79
CA SER A 310 5.47 11.88 -27.78
C SER A 310 5.69 11.30 -26.38
N TYR A 311 6.02 12.13 -25.39
CA TYR A 311 6.23 11.71 -23.99
C TYR A 311 4.93 11.66 -23.16
N VAL A 312 3.88 12.39 -23.54
CA VAL A 312 2.59 12.45 -22.81
C VAL A 312 1.79 11.13 -22.90
N ILE A 313 2.13 10.25 -23.84
CA ILE A 313 1.51 8.92 -24.01
C ILE A 313 1.70 8.01 -22.77
N ALA A 314 2.64 8.35 -21.86
CA ALA A 314 2.98 7.49 -20.73
C ALA A 314 2.26 7.79 -19.39
N ARG A 315 1.40 8.81 -19.25
CA ARG A 315 0.75 9.10 -17.96
C ARG A 315 -0.63 9.76 -18.06
N PHE A 316 -1.69 9.00 -17.80
CA PHE A 316 -2.93 9.53 -17.22
C PHE A 316 -3.45 8.68 -16.04
N PRO A 317 -2.80 8.75 -14.85
CA PRO A 317 -3.36 8.15 -13.63
C PRO A 317 -4.68 8.79 -13.19
N SER A 318 -4.92 10.06 -13.57
CA SER A 318 -6.12 10.82 -13.18
C SER A 318 -7.40 10.30 -13.84
N ILE A 319 -7.33 9.91 -15.11
CA ILE A 319 -8.48 9.38 -15.86
C ILE A 319 -8.89 8.00 -15.32
N HIS A 320 -7.92 7.19 -14.87
CA HIS A 320 -8.23 5.90 -14.26
C HIS A 320 -9.05 6.03 -12.97
N THR A 321 -8.93 7.15 -12.24
CA THR A 321 -9.69 7.39 -11.00
C THR A 321 -11.14 7.82 -11.31
N GLU A 322 -11.34 8.64 -12.34
CA GLU A 322 -12.67 9.06 -12.81
C GLU A 322 -13.44 7.93 -13.52
N LEU A 323 -12.74 6.99 -14.17
CA LEU A 323 -13.37 5.80 -14.74
C LEU A 323 -13.87 4.84 -13.67
N THR A 324 -13.11 4.63 -12.59
CA THR A 324 -13.54 3.77 -11.49
C THR A 324 -14.77 4.32 -10.77
N SER A 325 -14.92 5.65 -10.65
CA SER A 325 -16.11 6.25 -10.02
C SER A 325 -17.37 6.17 -10.87
N LEU A 326 -17.25 5.99 -12.19
CA LEU A 326 -18.38 5.78 -13.10
C LEU A 326 -18.85 4.32 -13.18
N LEU A 327 -18.05 3.38 -12.67
CA LEU A 327 -18.36 1.95 -12.67
C LEU A 327 -19.06 1.45 -11.39
N VAL A 328 -19.18 2.31 -10.36
CA VAL A 328 -19.91 2.07 -9.10
C VAL A 328 -21.35 2.55 -9.23
#